data_AF-A0A3A6PK42-F1
#
_entry.id   AF-A0A3A6PK42-F1
#
_cell.length_a   1.000
_cell.length_b   1.000
_cell.length_c   1.000
_cell.angle_alpha   90.00
_cell.angle_beta   90.00
_cell.angle_gamma   90.00
#
_symmetry.space_group_name_H-M   'P 1'
#
loop_
_entity.id
_entity.type
_entity.pdbx_description
1 polymer ?
#
loop_
_entity_poly.entity_id
_entity_poly.type
_entity_poly.pdbx_seq_one_letter_code
_entity_poly.pdbx_strand_id
1 'polypeptide(L)'
;MTVGSALQTGLRLLVDRPAEVLPVYLLGIGLTATVRVPVVVSIGAVLALLVNDGRLEALVTELETYLQTTDLDPEAMAATPPDIPAGLESAVIDVFSPAIIALLVVGVGSALLVGVVAAGLSNAVALHGVYGALNGDDGIRTALAGLAADWSSFVGLSILQTLVTVLGLVPIGIGVSLFSLSPAAGAVTTVVGVLLGGGLIVVSSLLLLFVGQSIVVDDVGLVGGVRRSVRLPFARPWAFIGYVLVALTVFAVLSILGSLFSLLGVSQLSGLVGPLLLLPFLDIVKFGIYADRLFPIVAGADDSPATDPSPAADPTRPHRTRFVAAFRDGVGALGGFLRHAPLSVVFATAIFTAAAIIGFQTTSGFGAELPTPAEPSMVFGSYPVDTFVMLAANNWLVSATAAFGGVALGVPTGVDMLLNGALIGGLYGVIDSTAFLALVAPHGIIELPAIFIAGGLGFHIAAVALDVVTGRATLSRFVGAFRLAYRVLLGLAVVLVVAALIEAFLTPMIAAAVL
;
A
#
# COMPACT_ATOMS: atom_id res chain seq x y z
N MET A 1 -31.48 15.20 3.08
CA MET A 1 -30.76 15.12 1.79
C MET A 1 -31.08 13.81 1.09
N THR A 2 -31.11 13.76 -0.26
CA THR A 2 -31.35 12.50 -0.99
C THR A 2 -30.03 11.75 -1.24
N VAL A 3 -30.08 10.43 -1.39
CA VAL A 3 -28.92 9.62 -1.79
C VAL A 3 -28.34 10.13 -3.12
N GLY A 4 -29.20 10.51 -4.07
CA GLY A 4 -28.78 11.07 -5.37
C GLY A 4 -27.92 12.33 -5.23
N SER A 5 -28.31 13.27 -4.35
CA SER A 5 -27.49 14.45 -4.08
C SER A 5 -26.15 14.11 -3.41
N ALA A 6 -26.10 13.10 -2.54
CA ALA A 6 -24.83 12.65 -1.93
C ALA A 6 -23.87 12.06 -2.98
N LEU A 7 -24.39 11.24 -3.90
CA LEU A 7 -23.60 10.67 -5.00
C LEU A 7 -23.03 11.75 -5.92
N GLN A 8 -23.83 12.77 -6.24
CA GLN A 8 -23.39 13.88 -7.09
C GLN A 8 -22.30 14.72 -6.41
N THR A 9 -22.42 14.98 -5.11
CA THR A 9 -21.37 15.64 -4.31
C THR A 9 -20.07 14.82 -4.31
N GLY A 10 -20.17 13.50 -4.13
CA GLY A 10 -19.01 12.58 -4.20
C GLY A 10 -18.23 12.68 -5.50
N LEU A 11 -18.94 12.63 -6.63
CA LEU A 11 -18.32 12.76 -7.95
C LEU A 11 -17.70 14.15 -8.17
N ARG A 12 -18.44 15.21 -7.80
CA ARG A 12 -17.97 16.59 -8.00
C ARG A 12 -16.70 16.88 -7.20
N LEU A 13 -16.62 16.50 -5.92
CA LEU A 13 -15.45 16.83 -5.12
C LEU A 13 -14.17 16.18 -5.67
N LEU A 14 -14.26 14.92 -6.10
CA LEU A 14 -13.11 14.19 -6.67
C LEU A 14 -12.65 14.73 -8.02
N VAL A 15 -13.59 15.25 -8.82
CA VAL A 15 -13.30 15.80 -10.15
C VAL A 15 -12.86 17.27 -10.09
N ASP A 16 -13.47 18.04 -9.19
CA ASP A 16 -13.28 19.48 -9.08
C ASP A 16 -12.11 19.85 -8.16
N ARG A 17 -11.87 19.08 -7.09
CA ARG A 17 -10.79 19.34 -6.10
C ARG A 17 -9.95 18.08 -5.79
N PRO A 18 -9.42 17.34 -6.79
CA PRO A 18 -8.65 16.11 -6.55
C PRO A 18 -7.40 16.35 -5.69
N ALA A 19 -6.75 17.51 -5.84
CA ALA A 19 -5.53 17.86 -5.10
C ALA A 19 -5.74 18.09 -3.60
N GLU A 20 -6.98 18.15 -3.12
CA GLU A 20 -7.30 18.27 -1.70
C GLU A 20 -7.72 16.95 -1.07
N VAL A 21 -8.15 16.00 -1.89
CA VAL A 21 -8.62 14.69 -1.44
C VAL A 21 -7.55 13.63 -1.64
N LEU A 22 -6.99 13.49 -2.84
CA LEU A 22 -6.07 12.40 -3.16
C LEU A 22 -4.80 12.38 -2.29
N PRO A 23 -4.15 13.51 -1.95
CA PRO A 23 -2.98 13.49 -1.06
C PRO A 23 -3.30 12.97 0.35
N VAL A 24 -4.54 13.14 0.80
CA VAL A 24 -4.99 12.67 2.12
C VAL A 24 -5.06 11.14 2.14
N TYR A 25 -5.54 10.52 1.06
CA TYR A 25 -5.57 9.05 0.93
C TYR A 25 -4.17 8.46 0.69
N LEU A 26 -3.31 9.17 -0.06
CA LEU A 26 -1.90 8.80 -0.20
C LEU A 26 -1.15 8.88 1.13
N LEU A 27 -1.49 9.85 1.99
CA LEU A 27 -0.99 9.91 3.36
C LEU A 27 -1.45 8.70 4.19
N GLY A 28 -2.71 8.30 4.06
CA GLY A 28 -3.21 7.05 4.65
C GLY A 28 -2.40 5.82 4.21
N ILE A 29 -2.17 5.69 2.90
CA ILE A 29 -1.32 4.64 2.33
C ILE A 29 0.10 4.67 2.94
N GLY A 30 0.72 5.85 3.02
CA GLY A 30 2.03 6.04 3.65
C GLY A 30 2.06 5.64 5.13
N LEU A 31 1.01 5.94 5.91
CA LEU A 31 0.90 5.51 7.31
C LEU A 31 0.81 3.99 7.41
N THR A 32 -0.03 3.36 6.58
CA THR A 32 -0.18 1.90 6.55
C THR A 32 1.09 1.17 6.06
N ALA A 33 1.98 1.84 5.34
CA ALA A 33 3.29 1.30 4.99
C ALA A 33 4.18 1.01 6.22
N THR A 34 3.85 1.55 7.40
CA THR A 34 4.55 1.20 8.66
C THR A 34 4.29 -0.25 9.08
N VAL A 35 3.19 -0.86 8.63
CA VAL A 35 2.78 -2.23 9.01
C VAL A 35 3.78 -3.28 8.56
N ARG A 36 4.41 -3.09 7.40
CA ARG A 36 5.43 -4.03 6.88
C ARG A 36 6.76 -3.94 7.63
N VAL A 37 7.03 -2.85 8.35
CA VAL A 37 8.34 -2.61 8.98
C VAL A 37 8.73 -3.74 9.95
N PRO A 38 7.89 -4.16 10.91
CA PRO A 38 8.26 -5.23 11.83
C PRO A 38 8.48 -6.57 11.11
N VAL A 39 7.69 -6.87 10.07
CA VAL A 39 7.84 -8.11 9.28
C VAL A 39 9.16 -8.11 8.53
N VAL A 40 9.49 -7.02 7.82
CA VAL A 40 10.74 -6.92 7.06
C VAL A 40 11.95 -6.97 7.98
N VAL A 41 11.89 -6.30 9.14
CA VAL A 41 12.95 -6.38 10.16
C VAL A 41 13.11 -7.80 10.69
N SER A 42 12.01 -8.49 11.00
CA SER A 42 12.06 -9.89 11.44
C SER A 42 12.61 -10.83 10.36
N ILE A 43 12.22 -10.66 9.10
CA ILE A 43 12.77 -11.44 7.98
C ILE A 43 14.28 -11.18 7.85
N GLY A 44 14.70 -9.91 7.89
CA GLY A 44 16.13 -9.56 7.86
C GLY A 44 16.91 -10.18 9.03
N ALA A 45 16.34 -10.20 10.24
CA ALA A 45 16.95 -10.84 11.39
C ALA A 45 17.03 -12.38 11.23
N VAL A 46 15.99 -13.00 10.68
CA VAL A 46 16.00 -14.44 10.36
C VAL A 46 17.09 -14.76 9.35
N LEU A 47 17.18 -14.00 8.25
CA LEU A 47 18.22 -14.18 7.24
C LEU A 47 19.62 -14.00 7.83
N ALA A 48 19.83 -12.97 8.66
CA ALA A 48 21.10 -12.74 9.32
C ALA A 48 21.51 -13.91 10.23
N LEU A 49 20.57 -14.48 10.98
CA LEU A 49 20.84 -15.67 11.81
C LEU A 49 21.17 -16.90 10.96
N LEU A 50 20.40 -17.15 9.90
CA LEU A 50 20.60 -18.30 9.03
C LEU A 50 21.95 -18.24 8.30
N VAL A 51 22.36 -17.05 7.86
CA VAL A 51 23.66 -16.82 7.22
C VAL A 51 24.79 -16.96 8.24
N ASN A 52 24.67 -16.33 9.40
CA ASN A 52 25.72 -16.36 10.43
C ASN A 52 25.98 -17.77 10.98
N ASP A 53 24.93 -18.59 11.06
CA ASP A 53 25.01 -19.96 11.56
C ASP A 53 25.41 -20.98 10.45
N GLY A 54 25.59 -20.54 9.20
CA GLY A 54 25.87 -21.43 8.05
C GLY A 54 24.69 -22.31 7.62
N ARG A 55 23.51 -22.15 8.26
CA ARG A 55 22.30 -22.95 8.00
C ARG A 55 21.71 -22.69 6.62
N LEU A 56 21.82 -21.44 6.13
CA LEU A 56 21.39 -21.11 4.77
C LEU A 56 22.26 -21.80 3.71
N GLU A 57 23.58 -21.79 3.90
CA GLU A 57 24.54 -22.43 2.99
C GLU A 57 24.35 -23.95 2.97
N ALA A 58 24.15 -24.56 4.14
CA ALA A 58 23.82 -25.99 4.25
C ALA A 58 22.53 -26.35 3.50
N LEU A 59 21.46 -25.55 3.68
CA LEU A 59 20.21 -25.76 2.96
C LEU A 59 20.39 -25.65 1.44
N VAL A 60 21.07 -24.61 0.96
CA VAL A 60 21.32 -24.40 -0.47
C VAL A 60 22.11 -25.56 -1.07
N THR A 61 23.18 -26.00 -0.39
CA THR A 61 24.05 -27.09 -0.85
C THR A 61 23.30 -28.42 -0.95
N GLU A 62 22.53 -28.78 0.08
CA GLU A 62 21.73 -30.01 0.09
C GLU A 62 20.61 -29.97 -0.96
N LEU A 63 19.95 -28.81 -1.12
CA LEU A 63 18.92 -28.63 -2.13
C LEU A 63 19.49 -28.74 -3.55
N GLU A 64 20.62 -28.08 -3.83
CA GLU A 64 21.26 -28.14 -5.14
C GLU A 64 21.70 -29.57 -5.48
N THR A 65 22.30 -30.26 -4.52
CA THR A 65 22.68 -31.68 -4.67
C THR A 65 21.45 -32.54 -5.00
N TYR A 66 20.34 -32.31 -4.31
CA TYR A 66 19.08 -33.01 -4.57
C TYR A 66 18.55 -32.72 -5.99
N LEU A 67 18.51 -31.46 -6.41
CA LEU A 67 18.03 -31.05 -7.74
C LEU A 67 18.89 -31.62 -8.88
N GLN A 68 20.20 -31.76 -8.67
CA GLN A 68 21.12 -32.32 -9.67
C GLN A 68 21.05 -33.86 -9.76
N THR A 69 20.69 -34.53 -8.67
CA THR A 69 20.72 -36.00 -8.58
C THR A 69 19.36 -36.65 -8.74
N THR A 70 18.28 -35.86 -8.71
CA THR A 70 16.89 -36.35 -8.74
C THR A 70 16.22 -36.00 -10.05
N ASP A 71 15.58 -36.99 -10.68
CA ASP A 71 14.71 -36.76 -11.83
C ASP A 71 13.37 -36.18 -11.37
N LEU A 72 13.13 -34.91 -11.72
CA LEU A 72 11.94 -34.15 -11.35
C LEU A 72 10.93 -34.04 -12.51
N ASP A 73 11.05 -34.88 -13.54
CA ASP A 73 10.04 -34.97 -14.58
C ASP A 73 8.66 -35.30 -13.94
N PRO A 74 7.61 -34.50 -14.20
CA PRO A 74 6.26 -34.76 -13.69
C PRO A 74 5.76 -36.19 -13.91
N GLU A 75 6.14 -36.84 -15.02
CA GLU A 75 5.78 -38.24 -15.30
C GLU A 75 6.52 -39.22 -14.38
N ALA A 76 7.80 -38.97 -14.10
CA ALA A 76 8.62 -39.77 -13.19
C ALA A 76 8.15 -39.62 -11.74
N MET A 77 7.86 -38.39 -11.30
CA MET A 77 7.35 -38.10 -9.95
C MET A 77 5.98 -38.73 -9.68
N ALA A 78 5.11 -38.81 -10.70
CA ALA A 78 3.79 -39.45 -10.58
C ALA A 78 3.88 -40.97 -10.44
N ALA A 79 4.92 -41.59 -11.00
CA ALA A 79 5.15 -43.04 -10.92
C ALA A 79 5.85 -43.45 -9.61
N THR A 80 6.86 -42.69 -9.17
CA THR A 80 7.58 -42.94 -7.92
C THR A 80 8.06 -41.61 -7.34
N PRO A 81 7.46 -41.12 -6.25
CA PRO A 81 7.92 -39.90 -5.60
C PRO A 81 9.37 -40.07 -5.12
N PRO A 82 10.28 -39.13 -5.47
CA PRO A 82 11.67 -39.23 -5.02
C PRO A 82 11.78 -39.06 -3.51
N ASP A 83 12.60 -39.91 -2.87
CA ASP A 83 12.88 -39.82 -1.45
C ASP A 83 13.67 -38.55 -1.13
N ILE A 84 13.30 -37.88 -0.04
CA ILE A 84 14.02 -36.70 0.46
C ILE A 84 15.25 -37.18 1.24
N PRO A 85 16.49 -36.77 0.88
CA PRO A 85 17.68 -37.13 1.63
C PRO A 85 17.62 -36.63 3.06
N ALA A 86 18.13 -37.42 4.02
CA ALA A 86 18.16 -37.03 5.43
C ALA A 86 18.93 -35.72 5.68
N GLY A 87 19.96 -35.44 4.87
CA GLY A 87 20.70 -34.16 4.88
C GLY A 87 19.77 -32.98 4.60
N LEU A 88 19.05 -33.03 3.47
CA LEU A 88 18.05 -32.03 3.11
C LEU A 88 16.91 -31.91 4.14
N GLU A 89 16.40 -33.04 4.66
CA GLU A 89 15.39 -33.02 5.73
C GLU A 89 15.91 -32.27 6.96
N SER A 90 17.12 -32.58 7.42
CA SER A 90 17.73 -31.93 8.57
C SER A 90 17.97 -30.43 8.32
N ALA A 91 18.48 -30.07 7.14
CA ALA A 91 18.70 -28.68 6.76
C ALA A 91 17.39 -27.87 6.72
N VAL A 92 16.29 -28.48 6.26
CA VAL A 92 14.95 -27.85 6.27
C VAL A 92 14.46 -27.65 7.69
N ILE A 93 14.52 -28.67 8.56
CA ILE A 93 14.12 -28.54 9.97
C ILE A 93 14.96 -27.47 10.67
N ASP A 94 16.26 -27.46 10.36
CA ASP A 94 17.20 -26.47 10.85
C ASP A 94 16.92 -25.08 10.29
N VAL A 95 16.01 -24.81 9.34
CA VAL A 95 15.59 -23.43 9.04
C VAL A 95 14.39 -22.99 9.89
N PHE A 96 13.73 -23.91 10.61
CA PHE A 96 12.57 -23.64 11.47
C PHE A 96 12.88 -23.77 12.96
N SER A 97 14.07 -23.35 13.40
CA SER A 97 14.40 -23.40 14.84
C SER A 97 13.46 -22.53 15.68
N PRO A 98 13.30 -22.83 16.99
CA PRO A 98 12.44 -22.05 17.89
C PRO A 98 12.74 -20.55 17.87
N ALA A 99 14.01 -20.15 17.69
CA ALA A 99 14.42 -18.76 17.59
C ALA A 99 13.86 -18.07 16.32
N ILE A 100 13.89 -18.76 15.18
CA ILE A 100 13.33 -18.27 13.91
C ILE A 100 11.82 -18.14 14.02
N ILE A 101 11.14 -19.16 14.55
CA ILE A 101 9.70 -19.12 14.79
C ILE A 101 9.34 -17.94 15.71
N ALA A 102 10.10 -17.73 16.79
CA ALA A 102 9.89 -16.62 17.71
C ALA A 102 10.04 -15.26 17.01
N LEU A 103 11.07 -15.06 16.19
CA LEU A 103 11.27 -13.82 15.41
C LEU A 103 10.12 -13.55 14.44
N LEU A 104 9.63 -14.59 13.75
CA LEU A 104 8.51 -14.48 12.83
C LEU A 104 7.20 -14.15 13.58
N VAL A 105 6.93 -14.84 14.69
CA VAL A 105 5.75 -14.57 15.53
C VAL A 105 5.78 -13.16 16.10
N VAL A 106 6.93 -12.69 16.61
CA VAL A 106 7.09 -11.33 17.11
C VAL A 106 6.93 -10.31 15.99
N GLY A 107 7.47 -10.59 14.79
CA GLY A 107 7.35 -9.73 13.62
C GLY A 107 5.90 -9.56 13.16
N VAL A 108 5.19 -10.67 12.99
CA VAL A 108 3.77 -10.68 12.62
C VAL A 108 2.92 -10.03 13.72
N GLY A 109 3.13 -10.39 14.99
CA GLY A 109 2.41 -9.81 16.11
C GLY A 109 2.59 -8.29 16.22
N SER A 110 3.82 -7.81 16.07
CA SER A 110 4.14 -6.38 16.06
C SER A 110 3.52 -5.67 14.85
N ALA A 111 3.53 -6.30 13.67
CA ALA A 111 2.90 -5.77 12.48
C ALA A 111 1.38 -5.62 12.64
N LEU A 112 0.71 -6.59 13.27
CA LEU A 112 -0.71 -6.51 13.59
C LEU A 112 -1.01 -5.33 14.53
N LEU A 113 -0.21 -5.14 15.59
CA LEU A 113 -0.37 -4.02 16.52
C LEU A 113 -0.16 -2.66 15.83
N VAL A 114 0.91 -2.54 15.04
CA VAL A 114 1.18 -1.35 14.23
C VAL A 114 0.04 -1.12 13.22
N GLY A 115 -0.51 -2.18 12.64
CA GLY A 115 -1.65 -2.15 11.72
C GLY A 115 -2.90 -1.55 12.32
N VAL A 116 -3.24 -1.92 13.57
CA VAL A 116 -4.39 -1.33 14.27
C VAL A 116 -4.21 0.17 14.45
N VAL A 117 -3.02 0.62 14.86
CA VAL A 117 -2.73 2.05 15.05
C VAL A 117 -2.74 2.77 13.70
N ALA A 118 -2.01 2.27 12.71
CA ALA A 118 -1.91 2.88 11.39
C ALA A 118 -3.27 3.00 10.68
N ALA A 119 -4.14 2.00 10.81
CA ALA A 119 -5.50 2.05 10.29
C ALA A 119 -6.34 3.16 10.97
N GLY A 120 -6.21 3.32 12.28
CA GLY A 120 -6.86 4.41 13.02
C GLY A 120 -6.39 5.79 12.53
N LEU A 121 -5.07 6.00 12.48
CA LEU A 121 -4.48 7.27 12.03
C LEU A 121 -4.83 7.59 10.57
N SER A 122 -4.79 6.58 9.69
CA SER A 122 -5.19 6.71 8.29
C SER A 122 -6.65 7.14 8.14
N ASN A 123 -7.56 6.54 8.92
CA ASN A 123 -8.97 6.92 8.92
C ASN A 123 -9.20 8.34 9.45
N ALA A 124 -8.46 8.76 10.49
CA ALA A 124 -8.56 10.13 11.01
C ALA A 124 -8.17 11.15 9.92
N VAL A 125 -7.02 10.94 9.28
CA VAL A 125 -6.53 11.77 8.17
C VAL A 125 -7.57 11.84 7.05
N ALA A 126 -8.04 10.68 6.56
CA ALA A 126 -9.02 10.59 5.48
C ALA A 126 -10.30 11.36 5.80
N LEU A 127 -10.91 11.09 6.96
CA LEU A 127 -12.22 11.65 7.28
C LEU A 127 -12.17 13.15 7.58
N HIS A 128 -11.17 13.65 8.31
CA HIS A 128 -11.03 15.08 8.54
C HIS A 128 -10.71 15.84 7.24
N GLY A 129 -9.85 15.29 6.38
CA GLY A 129 -9.51 15.92 5.11
C GLY A 129 -10.68 15.99 4.15
N VAL A 130 -11.45 14.90 4.02
CA VAL A 130 -12.67 14.88 3.20
C VAL A 130 -13.71 15.86 3.75
N TYR A 131 -13.94 15.88 5.07
CA TYR A 131 -14.91 16.79 5.67
C TYR A 131 -14.51 18.26 5.52
N GLY A 132 -13.22 18.59 5.69
CA GLY A 132 -12.70 19.92 5.43
C GLY A 132 -12.91 20.35 3.97
N ALA A 133 -12.52 19.51 3.02
CA ALA A 133 -12.70 19.77 1.59
C ALA A 133 -14.18 19.95 1.20
N LEU A 134 -15.10 19.19 1.83
CA LEU A 134 -16.54 19.34 1.68
C LEU A 134 -17.08 20.69 2.20
N ASN A 135 -16.43 21.27 3.20
CA ASN A 135 -16.82 22.57 3.78
C ASN A 135 -16.15 23.77 3.09
N GLY A 136 -15.29 23.53 2.09
CA GLY A 136 -14.55 24.59 1.41
C GLY A 136 -13.10 24.76 1.90
N ASP A 137 -12.75 24.17 3.04
CA ASP A 137 -11.44 24.30 3.67
C ASP A 137 -10.34 23.52 2.92
N ASP A 138 -9.07 23.82 3.26
CA ASP A 138 -7.92 23.04 2.79
C ASP A 138 -7.95 21.61 3.37
N GLY A 139 -8.22 20.62 2.51
CA GLY A 139 -8.30 19.21 2.89
C GLY A 139 -7.03 18.65 3.55
N ILE A 140 -5.84 19.06 3.12
CA ILE A 140 -4.58 18.56 3.71
C ILE A 140 -4.37 19.17 5.09
N ARG A 141 -4.62 20.48 5.23
CA ARG A 141 -4.51 21.18 6.52
C ARG A 141 -5.48 20.60 7.55
N THR A 142 -6.73 20.42 7.17
CA THR A 142 -7.78 19.87 8.04
C THR A 142 -7.50 18.42 8.40
N ALA A 143 -7.00 17.60 7.46
CA ALA A 143 -6.56 16.24 7.75
C ALA A 143 -5.48 16.18 8.83
N LEU A 144 -4.43 17.00 8.74
CA LEU A 144 -3.34 17.01 9.71
C LEU A 144 -3.75 17.59 11.07
N ALA A 145 -4.58 18.65 11.06
CA ALA A 145 -5.10 19.22 12.30
C ALA A 145 -6.04 18.23 13.03
N GLY A 146 -6.92 17.57 12.28
CA GLY A 146 -7.83 16.55 12.80
C GLY A 146 -7.10 15.31 13.29
N LEU A 147 -6.04 14.88 12.60
CA LEU A 147 -5.17 13.81 13.10
C LEU A 147 -4.63 14.16 14.50
N ALA A 148 -4.12 15.37 14.72
CA ALA A 148 -3.60 15.76 16.02
C ALA A 148 -4.69 15.83 17.11
N ALA A 149 -5.91 16.25 16.76
CA ALA A 149 -7.02 16.39 17.68
C ALA A 149 -7.63 15.04 18.09
N ASP A 150 -7.92 14.17 17.12
CA ASP A 150 -8.80 13.00 17.30
C ASP A 150 -8.11 11.65 17.14
N TRP A 151 -6.76 11.60 17.03
CA TRP A 151 -6.03 10.33 16.83
C TRP A 151 -6.43 9.24 17.82
N SER A 152 -6.65 9.59 19.09
CA SER A 152 -6.98 8.61 20.14
C SER A 152 -8.37 8.00 19.95
N SER A 153 -9.35 8.80 19.52
CA SER A 153 -10.71 8.33 19.20
C SER A 153 -10.69 7.37 18.01
N PHE A 154 -9.89 7.67 16.99
CA PHE A 154 -9.78 6.83 15.80
C PHE A 154 -8.95 5.55 16.02
N VAL A 155 -7.87 5.62 16.79
CA VAL A 155 -7.12 4.41 17.22
C VAL A 155 -8.02 3.53 18.11
N GLY A 156 -8.77 4.13 19.03
CA GLY A 156 -9.75 3.40 19.84
C GLY A 156 -10.86 2.75 19.00
N LEU A 157 -11.34 3.41 17.94
CA LEU A 157 -12.28 2.81 16.97
C LEU A 157 -11.65 1.62 16.25
N SER A 158 -10.41 1.75 15.78
CA SER A 158 -9.67 0.66 15.12
C SER A 158 -9.47 -0.55 16.04
N ILE A 159 -9.12 -0.30 17.31
CA ILE A 159 -9.03 -1.35 18.35
C ILE A 159 -10.39 -2.02 18.54
N LEU A 160 -11.47 -1.26 18.70
CA LEU A 160 -12.81 -1.80 18.88
C LEU A 160 -13.24 -2.69 17.70
N GLN A 161 -13.03 -2.21 16.47
CA GLN A 161 -13.33 -2.97 15.26
C GLN A 161 -12.50 -4.26 15.17
N THR A 162 -11.22 -4.19 15.53
CA THR A 162 -10.32 -5.34 15.57
C THR A 162 -10.76 -6.36 16.62
N LEU A 163 -11.08 -5.91 17.84
CA LEU A 163 -11.55 -6.79 18.92
C LEU A 163 -12.84 -7.51 18.55
N VAL A 164 -13.82 -6.79 18.00
CA VAL A 164 -15.06 -7.40 17.51
C VAL A 164 -14.79 -8.43 16.42
N THR A 165 -13.87 -8.14 15.51
CA THR A 165 -13.49 -9.06 14.44
C THR A 165 -12.85 -10.33 15.02
N VAL A 166 -11.87 -10.18 15.92
CA VAL A 166 -11.22 -11.31 16.60
C VAL A 166 -12.23 -12.14 17.38
N LEU A 167 -13.11 -11.51 18.15
CA LEU A 167 -14.17 -12.19 18.90
C LEU A 167 -15.13 -12.97 17.97
N GLY A 168 -15.46 -12.40 16.81
CA GLY A 168 -16.26 -13.07 15.80
C GLY A 168 -15.55 -14.24 15.11
N LEU A 169 -14.22 -14.22 15.02
CA LEU A 169 -13.44 -15.33 14.47
C LEU A 169 -13.28 -16.50 15.46
N VAL A 170 -13.43 -16.29 16.77
CA VAL A 170 -13.27 -17.36 17.78
C VAL A 170 -14.21 -18.56 17.55
N PRO A 171 -15.54 -18.39 17.38
CA PRO A 171 -16.44 -19.53 17.10
C PRO A 171 -16.08 -20.28 15.81
N ILE A 172 -15.58 -19.56 14.79
CA ILE A 172 -15.15 -20.14 13.52
C ILE A 172 -13.91 -21.00 13.74
N GLY A 173 -12.90 -20.46 14.43
CA GLY A 173 -11.67 -21.19 14.76
C GLY A 173 -11.94 -22.43 15.60
N ILE A 174 -12.86 -22.35 16.58
CA ILE A 174 -13.31 -23.51 17.36
C ILE A 174 -13.90 -24.56 16.42
N GLY A 175 -14.81 -24.18 15.52
CA GLY A 175 -15.41 -25.09 14.55
C GLY A 175 -14.38 -25.79 13.65
N VAL A 176 -13.43 -25.03 13.11
CA VAL A 176 -12.35 -25.58 12.26
C VAL A 176 -11.46 -26.52 13.06
N SER A 177 -11.10 -26.19 14.29
CA SER A 177 -10.22 -27.04 15.11
C SER A 177 -10.81 -28.43 15.39
N LEU A 178 -12.14 -28.54 15.44
CA LEU A 178 -12.85 -29.81 15.72
C LEU A 178 -12.81 -30.81 14.57
N PHE A 179 -12.39 -30.42 13.36
CA PHE A 179 -12.12 -31.37 12.27
C PHE A 179 -11.02 -32.39 12.61
N SER A 180 -10.08 -32.01 13.49
CA SER A 180 -9.05 -32.92 13.99
C SER A 180 -9.60 -34.06 14.86
N LEU A 181 -10.79 -33.86 15.44
CA LEU A 181 -11.44 -34.84 16.32
C LEU A 181 -12.52 -35.64 15.59
N SER A 182 -13.37 -34.98 14.79
CA SER A 182 -14.46 -35.62 14.05
C SER A 182 -14.91 -34.75 12.87
N PRO A 183 -14.97 -35.31 11.63
CA PRO A 183 -15.45 -34.57 10.47
C PRO A 183 -16.88 -34.04 10.65
N ALA A 184 -17.77 -34.82 11.26
CA ALA A 184 -19.16 -34.42 11.48
C ALA A 184 -19.28 -33.30 12.52
N ALA A 185 -18.53 -33.39 13.62
CA ALA A 185 -18.50 -32.34 14.64
C ALA A 185 -17.90 -31.05 14.08
N GLY A 186 -16.76 -31.14 13.37
CA GLY A 186 -16.11 -30.01 12.70
C GLY A 186 -17.03 -29.31 11.71
N ALA A 187 -17.73 -30.05 10.86
CA ALA A 187 -18.67 -29.48 9.89
C ALA A 187 -19.83 -28.72 10.57
N VAL A 188 -20.53 -29.35 11.53
CA VAL A 188 -21.68 -28.73 12.21
C VAL A 188 -21.26 -27.49 12.99
N THR A 189 -20.18 -27.59 13.77
CA THR A 189 -19.69 -26.48 14.60
C THR A 189 -19.10 -25.34 13.78
N THR A 190 -18.48 -25.61 12.64
CA THR A 190 -18.02 -24.57 11.71
C THR A 190 -19.20 -23.80 11.13
N VAL A 191 -20.28 -24.47 10.70
CA VAL A 191 -21.48 -23.78 10.20
C VAL A 191 -22.08 -22.88 11.28
N VAL A 192 -22.24 -23.40 12.50
CA VAL A 192 -22.72 -22.61 13.65
C VAL A 192 -21.78 -21.46 13.97
N GLY A 193 -20.47 -21.71 13.95
CA GLY A 193 -19.43 -20.72 14.19
C GLY A 193 -19.43 -19.60 13.16
N VAL A 194 -19.62 -19.92 11.87
CA VAL A 194 -19.73 -18.94 10.78
C VAL A 194 -21.00 -18.09 10.93
N LEU A 195 -22.13 -18.69 11.29
CA LEU A 195 -23.38 -17.94 11.49
C LEU A 195 -23.29 -16.99 12.68
N LEU A 196 -22.83 -17.47 13.83
CA LEU A 196 -22.71 -16.65 15.04
C LEU A 196 -21.59 -15.62 14.93
N GLY A 197 -20.40 -16.08 14.54
CA GLY A 197 -19.20 -15.27 14.41
C GLY A 197 -19.30 -14.26 13.27
N GLY A 198 -19.68 -14.72 12.08
CA GLY A 198 -19.94 -13.86 10.93
C GLY A 198 -21.09 -12.88 11.19
N GLY A 199 -22.16 -13.33 11.84
CA GLY A 199 -23.27 -12.46 12.26
C GLY A 199 -22.80 -11.34 13.19
N LEU A 200 -21.99 -11.66 14.21
CA LEU A 200 -21.41 -10.66 15.11
C LEU A 200 -20.56 -9.63 14.37
N ILE A 201 -19.69 -10.07 13.45
CA ILE A 201 -18.83 -9.20 12.65
C ILE A 201 -19.68 -8.26 11.79
N VAL A 202 -20.64 -8.81 11.05
CA VAL A 202 -21.47 -8.03 10.12
C VAL A 202 -22.33 -7.02 10.88
N VAL A 203 -23.07 -7.46 11.91
CA VAL A 203 -23.95 -6.57 12.70
C VAL A 203 -23.14 -5.47 13.37
N SER A 204 -22.02 -5.81 13.99
CA SER A 204 -21.18 -4.81 14.67
C SER A 204 -20.55 -3.84 13.68
N SER A 205 -20.08 -4.31 12.51
CA SER A 205 -19.53 -3.45 11.46
C SER A 205 -20.58 -2.47 10.93
N LEU A 206 -21.83 -2.92 10.76
CA LEU A 206 -22.96 -2.08 10.37
C LEU A 206 -23.32 -1.05 11.44
N LEU A 207 -23.28 -1.42 12.73
CA LEU A 207 -23.54 -0.51 13.85
C LEU A 207 -22.43 0.52 14.05
N LEU A 208 -21.18 0.16 13.73
CA LEU A 208 -20.01 1.03 13.83
C LEU A 208 -19.73 1.84 12.55
N LEU A 209 -20.55 1.67 11.51
CA LEU A 209 -20.31 2.17 10.16
C LEU A 209 -20.08 3.68 10.05
N PHE A 210 -20.74 4.45 10.93
CA PHE A 210 -20.74 5.93 10.93
C PHE A 210 -20.00 6.54 12.12
N VAL A 211 -19.25 5.75 12.91
CA VAL A 211 -18.54 6.27 14.10
C VAL A 211 -17.54 7.35 13.69
N GLY A 212 -16.74 7.09 12.65
CA GLY A 212 -15.76 8.07 12.15
C GLY A 212 -16.42 9.39 11.71
N GLN A 213 -17.52 9.33 10.95
CA GLN A 213 -18.26 10.51 10.52
C GLN A 213 -18.85 11.27 11.70
N SER A 214 -19.38 10.55 12.71
CA SER A 214 -19.94 11.19 13.91
C SER A 214 -18.88 11.89 14.77
N ILE A 215 -17.66 11.35 14.86
CA ILE A 215 -16.53 11.99 15.55
C ILE A 215 -16.24 13.33 14.89
N VAL A 216 -16.11 13.34 13.56
CA VAL A 216 -15.70 14.52 12.79
C VAL A 216 -16.80 15.57 12.67
N VAL A 217 -18.06 15.16 12.45
CA VAL A 217 -19.18 16.09 12.22
C VAL A 217 -19.70 16.70 13.52
N ASP A 218 -19.79 15.90 14.58
CA ASP A 218 -20.40 16.33 15.85
C ASP A 218 -19.37 16.71 16.92
N ASP A 219 -18.07 16.66 16.60
CA ASP A 219 -16.96 16.98 17.50
C ASP A 219 -17.04 16.19 18.82
N VAL A 220 -17.09 14.86 18.70
CA VAL A 220 -17.23 13.95 19.85
C VAL A 220 -16.19 12.86 19.85
N GLY A 221 -15.75 12.44 21.04
CA GLY A 221 -14.86 11.30 21.19
C GLY A 221 -15.52 9.96 20.86
N LEU A 222 -14.72 8.88 20.87
CA LEU A 222 -15.12 7.51 20.52
C LEU A 222 -16.48 7.08 21.10
N VAL A 223 -16.70 7.24 22.40
CA VAL A 223 -17.95 6.81 23.08
C VAL A 223 -19.16 7.57 22.53
N GLY A 224 -19.01 8.87 22.33
CA GLY A 224 -20.04 9.73 21.74
C GLY A 224 -20.34 9.34 20.30
N GLY A 225 -19.31 8.96 19.54
CA GLY A 225 -19.45 8.51 18.16
C GLY A 225 -20.12 7.14 18.04
N VAL A 226 -19.71 6.15 18.86
CA VAL A 226 -20.36 4.83 18.93
C VAL A 226 -21.85 4.97 19.25
N ARG A 227 -22.20 5.76 20.27
CA ARG A 227 -23.60 5.97 20.66
C ARG A 227 -24.45 6.54 19.52
N ARG A 228 -23.90 7.50 18.76
CA ARG A 228 -24.59 8.13 17.63
C ARG A 228 -24.71 7.19 16.43
N SER A 229 -23.64 6.49 16.09
CA SER A 229 -23.62 5.51 15.00
C SER A 229 -24.62 4.38 15.25
N VAL A 230 -24.65 3.81 16.47
CA VAL A 230 -25.59 2.73 16.85
C VAL A 230 -27.05 3.20 16.79
N ARG A 231 -27.33 4.48 17.08
CA ARG A 231 -28.68 5.03 17.03
C ARG A 231 -29.17 5.28 15.61
N LEU A 232 -28.25 5.51 14.65
CA LEU A 232 -28.59 5.95 13.30
C LEU A 232 -29.50 4.98 12.52
N PRO A 233 -29.28 3.65 12.49
CA PRO A 233 -30.18 2.72 11.80
C PRO A 233 -31.61 2.75 12.32
N PHE A 234 -31.81 3.07 13.60
CA PHE A 234 -33.14 3.13 14.23
C PHE A 234 -33.79 4.51 14.09
N ALA A 235 -33.00 5.57 14.15
CA ALA A 235 -33.50 6.95 14.00
C ALA A 235 -33.77 7.32 12.54
N ARG A 236 -32.96 6.81 11.61
CA ARG A 236 -33.02 7.12 10.17
C ARG A 236 -32.79 5.85 9.32
N PRO A 237 -33.71 4.87 9.37
CA PRO A 237 -33.54 3.58 8.71
C PRO A 237 -33.34 3.69 7.20
N TRP A 238 -34.07 4.58 6.52
CA TRP A 238 -33.97 4.73 5.07
C TRP A 238 -32.66 5.35 4.61
N ALA A 239 -32.09 6.27 5.40
CA ALA A 239 -30.78 6.84 5.11
C ALA A 239 -29.68 5.78 5.26
N PHE A 240 -29.79 4.96 6.31
CA PHE A 240 -28.88 3.84 6.56
C PHE A 240 -28.97 2.77 5.46
N ILE A 241 -30.18 2.31 5.12
CA ILE A 241 -30.42 1.35 4.03
C ILE A 241 -29.93 1.92 2.70
N GLY A 242 -30.20 3.20 2.43
CA GLY A 242 -29.72 3.90 1.23
C GLY A 242 -28.20 3.85 1.11
N TYR A 243 -27.47 4.10 2.21
CA TYR A 243 -26.01 3.96 2.21
C TYR A 243 -25.57 2.51 1.96
N VAL A 244 -26.17 1.52 2.63
CA VAL A 244 -25.82 0.10 2.45
C VAL A 244 -26.01 -0.32 0.99
N LEU A 245 -27.10 0.10 0.35
CA LEU A 245 -27.33 -0.15 -1.08
C LEU A 245 -26.28 0.53 -1.97
N VAL A 246 -25.87 1.75 -1.66
CA VAL A 246 -24.77 2.42 -2.38
C VAL A 246 -23.47 1.64 -2.22
N ALA A 247 -23.12 1.25 -1.00
CA ALA A 247 -21.88 0.49 -0.74
C ALA A 247 -21.87 -0.85 -1.47
N LEU A 248 -22.98 -1.58 -1.47
CA LEU A 248 -23.14 -2.82 -2.23
C LEU A 248 -23.04 -2.59 -3.74
N THR A 249 -23.61 -1.48 -4.24
CA THR A 249 -23.52 -1.10 -5.66
C THR A 249 -22.08 -0.78 -6.05
N VAL A 250 -21.37 0.01 -5.24
CA VAL A 250 -19.95 0.33 -5.46
C VAL A 250 -19.10 -0.93 -5.44
N PHE A 251 -19.37 -1.86 -4.51
CA PHE A 251 -18.69 -3.16 -4.47
C PHE A 251 -18.98 -4.00 -5.72
N ALA A 252 -20.23 -4.06 -6.19
CA ALA A 252 -20.59 -4.76 -7.41
C ALA A 252 -19.89 -4.16 -8.65
N VAL A 253 -19.86 -2.83 -8.75
CA VAL A 253 -19.14 -2.10 -9.80
C VAL A 253 -17.64 -2.41 -9.75
N LEU A 254 -17.04 -2.46 -8.56
CA LEU A 254 -15.65 -2.88 -8.35
C LEU A 254 -15.38 -4.28 -8.87
N SER A 255 -16.22 -5.24 -8.52
CA SER A 255 -16.08 -6.63 -8.97
C SER A 255 -16.21 -6.75 -10.49
N ILE A 256 -17.13 -5.99 -11.11
CA ILE A 256 -17.28 -5.94 -12.57
C ILE A 256 -16.05 -5.29 -13.21
N LEU A 257 -15.57 -4.15 -12.69
CA LEU A 257 -14.38 -3.47 -13.18
C LEU A 257 -13.12 -4.33 -13.02
N GLY A 258 -12.95 -5.01 -11.89
CA GLY A 258 -11.84 -5.93 -11.65
C GLY A 258 -11.86 -7.11 -12.62
N SER A 259 -13.05 -7.66 -12.89
CA SER A 259 -13.22 -8.70 -13.91
C SER A 259 -12.89 -8.18 -15.31
N LEU A 260 -13.34 -6.97 -15.66
CA LEU A 260 -13.01 -6.33 -16.93
C LEU A 260 -11.51 -6.04 -17.05
N PHE A 261 -10.88 -5.54 -16.00
CA PHE A 261 -9.44 -5.31 -15.95
C PHE A 261 -8.67 -6.62 -16.10
N SER A 262 -9.12 -7.70 -15.47
CA SER A 262 -8.53 -9.03 -15.67
C SER A 262 -8.64 -9.48 -17.13
N LEU A 263 -9.81 -9.31 -17.77
CA LEU A 263 -10.01 -9.63 -19.19
C LEU A 263 -9.16 -8.79 -20.13
N LEU A 264 -8.92 -7.53 -19.79
CA LEU A 264 -8.10 -6.61 -20.56
C LEU A 264 -6.59 -6.76 -20.28
N GLY A 265 -6.22 -7.65 -19.34
CA GLY A 265 -4.86 -7.74 -18.84
C GLY A 265 -4.40 -6.40 -18.29
N VAL A 266 -5.10 -5.86 -17.28
CA VAL A 266 -4.72 -4.66 -16.52
C VAL A 266 -5.21 -4.77 -15.07
N SER A 267 -5.23 -5.97 -14.50
CA SER A 267 -5.94 -6.28 -13.25
C SER A 267 -5.48 -5.41 -12.05
N GLN A 268 -4.26 -4.93 -12.10
CA GLN A 268 -3.55 -4.14 -11.10
C GLN A 268 -4.10 -2.71 -10.98
N LEU A 269 -4.80 -2.21 -12.00
CA LEU A 269 -5.53 -0.95 -11.89
C LEU A 269 -6.60 -0.99 -10.80
N SER A 270 -7.13 -2.18 -10.45
CA SER A 270 -8.05 -2.33 -9.32
C SER A 270 -7.42 -1.89 -7.99
N GLY A 271 -6.12 -2.14 -7.80
CA GLY A 271 -5.34 -1.75 -6.63
C GLY A 271 -5.15 -0.25 -6.48
N LEU A 272 -5.26 0.52 -7.58
CA LEU A 272 -5.23 1.99 -7.55
C LEU A 272 -6.63 2.59 -7.45
N VAL A 273 -7.58 2.07 -8.23
CA VAL A 273 -8.96 2.61 -8.31
C VAL A 273 -9.67 2.48 -6.96
N GLY A 274 -9.52 1.37 -6.25
CA GLY A 274 -10.16 1.15 -4.96
C GLY A 274 -9.78 2.22 -3.93
N PRO A 275 -8.51 2.29 -3.50
CA PRO A 275 -8.08 3.23 -2.47
C PRO A 275 -8.12 4.70 -2.86
N LEU A 276 -7.85 5.04 -4.14
CA LEU A 276 -7.69 6.43 -4.56
C LEU A 276 -8.94 7.06 -5.18
N LEU A 277 -9.95 6.28 -5.56
CA LEU A 277 -11.19 6.82 -6.11
C LEU A 277 -12.40 6.40 -5.29
N LEU A 278 -12.50 5.11 -4.96
CA LEU A 278 -13.74 4.56 -4.41
C LEU A 278 -13.87 4.70 -2.91
N LEU A 279 -12.79 4.52 -2.15
CA LEU A 279 -12.80 4.85 -0.71
C LEU A 279 -13.14 6.32 -0.47
N PRO A 280 -12.48 7.29 -1.15
CA PRO A 280 -12.89 8.70 -1.10
C PRO A 280 -14.35 8.93 -1.43
N PHE A 281 -14.83 8.30 -2.51
CA PHE A 281 -16.21 8.43 -2.93
C PHE A 281 -17.19 7.95 -1.84
N LEU A 282 -16.94 6.79 -1.26
CA LEU A 282 -17.78 6.23 -0.19
C LEU A 282 -17.75 7.11 1.06
N ASP A 283 -16.60 7.63 1.47
CA ASP A 283 -16.49 8.51 2.63
C ASP A 283 -17.25 9.83 2.43
N ILE A 284 -17.18 10.42 1.24
CA ILE A 284 -17.97 11.61 0.89
C ILE A 284 -19.47 11.32 0.97
N VAL A 285 -19.91 10.19 0.42
CA VAL A 285 -21.33 9.79 0.48
C VAL A 285 -21.76 9.56 1.93
N LYS A 286 -20.92 8.93 2.77
CA LYS A 286 -21.20 8.77 4.21
C LYS A 286 -21.40 10.11 4.90
N PHE A 287 -20.55 11.11 4.64
CA PHE A 287 -20.72 12.45 5.21
C PHE A 287 -22.02 13.10 4.76
N GLY A 288 -22.36 12.99 3.48
CA GLY A 288 -23.64 13.49 2.96
C GLY A 288 -24.84 12.89 3.68
N ILE A 289 -24.82 11.58 3.92
CA ILE A 289 -25.92 10.87 4.58
C ILE A 289 -25.96 11.16 6.09
N TYR A 290 -24.79 11.21 6.75
CA TYR A 290 -24.70 11.45 8.19
C TYR A 290 -25.06 12.89 8.57
N ALA A 291 -24.41 13.88 7.94
CA ALA A 291 -24.60 15.29 8.25
C ALA A 291 -25.96 15.83 7.76
N ASP A 292 -26.61 15.12 6.83
CA ASP A 292 -27.93 15.43 6.26
C ASP A 292 -28.06 16.87 5.75
N ARG A 293 -26.96 17.43 5.26
CA ARG A 293 -26.87 18.77 4.69
C ARG A 293 -26.22 18.74 3.31
N LEU A 294 -26.60 19.71 2.48
CA LEU A 294 -25.95 19.94 1.19
C LEU A 294 -24.57 20.56 1.42
N PHE A 295 -23.59 20.08 0.67
CA PHE A 295 -22.25 20.65 0.60
C PHE A 295 -22.13 21.42 -0.72
N PRO A 296 -22.28 22.76 -0.71
CA PRO A 296 -22.03 23.57 -1.89
C PRO A 296 -20.53 23.55 -2.16
N ILE A 297 -20.09 22.69 -3.07
CA ILE A 297 -18.69 22.68 -3.54
C ILE A 297 -18.51 23.95 -4.37
N VAL A 298 -17.97 25.01 -3.75
CA VAL A 298 -17.65 26.26 -4.45
C VAL A 298 -16.32 26.07 -5.17
N ALA A 299 -16.36 26.11 -6.50
CA ALA A 299 -15.15 26.10 -7.30
C ALA A 299 -14.47 27.47 -7.18
N GLY A 300 -13.38 27.56 -6.41
CA GLY A 300 -12.52 28.76 -6.36
C GLY A 300 -12.47 29.54 -5.05
N ALA A 301 -12.78 28.95 -3.89
CA ALA A 301 -12.51 29.59 -2.59
C ALA A 301 -11.03 29.42 -2.19
N ASP A 302 -10.10 29.90 -3.01
CA ASP A 302 -8.68 30.00 -2.65
C ASP A 302 -8.43 31.39 -2.04
N ASP A 303 -8.56 31.53 -0.72
CA ASP A 303 -8.08 32.69 0.04
C ASP A 303 -6.60 32.53 0.46
N SER A 304 -5.91 31.49 -0.03
CA SER A 304 -4.46 31.38 0.14
C SER A 304 -3.75 32.19 -0.95
N PRO A 305 -2.78 33.07 -0.60
CA PRO A 305 -1.96 33.77 -1.57
C PRO A 305 -0.97 32.76 -2.19
N ALA A 306 -1.44 31.95 -3.14
CA ALA A 306 -0.58 31.15 -3.98
C ALA A 306 0.14 32.11 -4.93
N THR A 307 1.47 32.21 -4.81
CA THR A 307 2.32 33.06 -5.64
C THR A 307 2.44 32.62 -7.10
N ASP A 308 1.66 31.64 -7.55
CA ASP A 308 1.49 31.34 -8.97
C ASP A 308 0.20 30.51 -9.20
N PRO A 309 -0.82 31.01 -9.93
CA PRO A 309 -2.00 30.23 -10.24
C PRO A 309 -1.63 29.17 -11.29
N SER A 310 -1.30 27.97 -10.82
CA SER A 310 -1.09 26.81 -11.68
C SER A 310 -2.34 26.57 -12.55
N PRO A 311 -2.18 26.35 -13.87
CA PRO A 311 -3.29 25.98 -14.77
C PRO A 311 -4.10 24.76 -14.33
N ALA A 312 -3.56 23.90 -13.46
CA ALA A 312 -4.26 22.74 -12.91
C ALA A 312 -5.31 23.13 -11.85
N ALA A 313 -5.11 24.26 -11.18
CA ALA A 313 -5.98 24.77 -10.12
C ALA A 313 -7.13 25.66 -10.64
N ASP A 314 -7.07 26.13 -11.90
CA ASP A 314 -8.08 27.02 -12.50
C ASP A 314 -9.41 26.28 -12.74
N PRO A 315 -10.47 26.59 -11.98
CA PRO A 315 -11.76 25.89 -12.07
C PRO A 315 -12.53 26.21 -13.34
N THR A 316 -12.16 27.28 -14.07
CA THR A 316 -12.84 27.69 -15.31
C THR A 316 -12.43 26.84 -16.51
N ARG A 317 -11.34 26.07 -16.40
CA ARG A 317 -10.81 25.25 -17.47
C ARG A 317 -11.48 23.87 -17.55
N PRO A 318 -11.59 23.28 -18.75
CA PRO A 318 -12.05 21.90 -18.90
C PRO A 318 -11.20 20.91 -18.08
N HIS A 319 -11.84 19.88 -17.52
CA HIS A 319 -11.16 18.86 -16.69
C HIS A 319 -9.96 18.21 -17.39
N ARG A 320 -10.04 17.97 -18.70
CA ARG A 320 -8.92 17.42 -19.48
C ARG A 320 -7.69 18.33 -19.46
N THR A 321 -7.88 19.63 -19.60
CA THR A 321 -6.78 20.61 -19.59
C THR A 321 -6.15 20.68 -18.20
N ARG A 322 -6.96 20.65 -17.15
CA ARG A 322 -6.49 20.63 -15.76
C ARG A 322 -5.71 19.36 -15.45
N PHE A 323 -6.19 18.21 -15.93
CA PHE A 323 -5.51 16.92 -15.80
C PHE A 323 -4.12 16.95 -16.46
N VAL A 324 -4.03 17.35 -17.73
CA VAL A 324 -2.74 17.45 -18.44
C VAL A 324 -1.81 18.45 -17.76
N ALA A 325 -2.34 19.60 -17.32
CA ALA A 325 -1.57 20.58 -16.56
C ALA A 325 -1.02 20.00 -15.25
N ALA A 326 -1.78 19.18 -14.53
CA ALA A 326 -1.34 18.58 -13.26
C ALA A 326 -0.10 17.68 -13.44
N PHE A 327 -0.06 16.84 -14.48
CA PHE A 327 1.11 16.01 -14.78
C PHE A 327 2.29 16.84 -15.28
N ARG A 328 2.05 17.86 -16.12
CA ARG A 328 3.10 18.80 -16.56
C ARG A 328 3.73 19.54 -15.39
N ASP A 329 2.89 20.09 -14.50
CA ASP A 329 3.33 20.78 -13.29
C ASP A 329 4.03 19.80 -12.34
N GLY A 330 3.60 18.54 -12.32
CA GLY A 330 4.25 17.46 -11.59
C GLY A 330 5.67 17.17 -12.08
N VAL A 331 5.90 17.12 -13.40
CA VAL A 331 7.26 17.01 -13.97
C VAL A 331 8.10 18.24 -13.62
N GLY A 332 7.50 19.43 -13.64
CA GLY A 332 8.15 20.66 -13.16
C GLY A 332 8.54 20.58 -11.68
N ALA A 333 7.65 20.09 -10.83
CA ALA A 333 7.86 19.91 -9.39
C ALA A 333 8.92 18.84 -9.10
N LEU A 334 8.96 17.75 -9.87
CA LEU A 334 10.00 16.72 -9.81
C LEU A 334 11.39 17.33 -10.04
N GLY A 335 11.56 18.08 -11.13
CA GLY A 335 12.81 18.79 -11.42
C GLY A 335 13.11 19.89 -10.39
N GLY A 336 12.09 20.56 -9.85
CA GLY A 336 12.23 21.51 -8.75
C GLY A 336 12.77 20.84 -7.49
N PHE A 337 12.20 19.72 -7.09
CA PHE A 337 12.59 18.97 -5.90
C PHE A 337 14.05 18.52 -5.96
N LEU A 338 14.48 17.98 -7.10
CA LEU A 338 15.88 17.59 -7.34
C LEU A 338 16.88 18.74 -7.12
N ARG A 339 16.47 19.98 -7.42
CA ARG A 339 17.32 21.17 -7.21
C ARG A 339 17.30 21.68 -5.77
N HIS A 340 16.16 21.59 -5.08
CA HIS A 340 15.99 22.18 -3.75
C HIS A 340 16.35 21.22 -2.60
N ALA A 341 16.20 19.91 -2.79
CA ALA A 341 16.46 18.90 -1.76
C ALA A 341 17.33 17.73 -2.28
N PRO A 342 18.48 17.99 -2.96
CA PRO A 342 19.32 16.92 -3.51
C PRO A 342 19.87 16.00 -2.43
N LEU A 343 20.16 16.54 -1.23
CA LEU A 343 20.72 15.76 -0.12
C LEU A 343 19.80 14.63 0.33
N SER A 344 18.48 14.82 0.29
CA SER A 344 17.53 13.77 0.67
C SER A 344 17.54 12.63 -0.34
N VAL A 345 17.68 12.94 -1.64
CA VAL A 345 17.82 11.93 -2.71
C VAL A 345 19.15 11.20 -2.61
N VAL A 346 20.25 11.92 -2.34
CA VAL A 346 21.56 11.32 -2.08
C VAL A 346 21.51 10.39 -0.87
N PHE A 347 20.83 10.79 0.20
CA PHE A 347 20.67 9.96 1.38
C PHE A 347 19.87 8.68 1.09
N ALA A 348 18.77 8.77 0.35
CA ALA A 348 18.02 7.59 -0.09
C ALA A 348 18.87 6.65 -0.97
N THR A 349 19.61 7.23 -1.93
CA THR A 349 20.52 6.50 -2.81
C THR A 349 21.60 5.79 -2.00
N ALA A 350 22.15 6.44 -0.97
CA ALA A 350 23.19 5.86 -0.11
C ALA A 350 22.66 4.65 0.70
N ILE A 351 21.46 4.75 1.28
CA ILE A 351 20.82 3.64 1.99
C ILE A 351 20.58 2.46 1.05
N PHE A 352 19.99 2.73 -0.12
CA PHE A 352 19.74 1.71 -1.12
C PHE A 352 21.04 1.03 -1.57
N THR A 353 22.07 1.82 -1.90
CA THR A 353 23.36 1.31 -2.38
C THR A 353 24.05 0.48 -1.31
N ALA A 354 24.04 0.92 -0.05
CA ALA A 354 24.58 0.14 1.05
C ALA A 354 23.89 -1.22 1.18
N ALA A 355 22.55 -1.24 1.10
CA ALA A 355 21.80 -2.49 1.13
C ALA A 355 22.07 -3.39 -0.09
N ALA A 356 22.23 -2.81 -1.28
CA ALA A 356 22.60 -3.56 -2.48
C ALA A 356 23.98 -4.19 -2.37
N ILE A 357 24.96 -3.49 -1.81
CA ILE A 357 26.29 -4.06 -1.55
C ILE A 357 26.20 -5.22 -0.57
N ILE A 358 25.45 -5.05 0.53
CA ILE A 358 25.26 -6.11 1.53
C ILE A 358 24.54 -7.32 0.92
N GLY A 359 23.48 -7.08 0.13
CA GLY A 359 22.74 -8.12 -0.58
C GLY A 359 23.67 -8.94 -1.47
N PHE A 360 24.42 -8.25 -2.35
CA PHE A 360 25.39 -8.88 -3.25
C PHE A 360 26.44 -9.71 -2.49
N GLN A 361 27.08 -9.13 -1.47
CA GLN A 361 28.11 -9.81 -0.67
C GLN A 361 27.57 -11.06 0.05
N THR A 362 26.31 -11.02 0.47
CA THR A 362 25.66 -12.16 1.13
C THR A 362 25.42 -13.28 0.13
N THR A 363 25.05 -12.96 -1.10
CA THR A 363 24.61 -13.95 -2.09
C THR A 363 25.70 -14.47 -3.03
N SER A 364 26.71 -13.65 -3.34
CA SER A 364 27.73 -13.99 -4.34
C SER A 364 28.61 -15.18 -3.95
N GLY A 365 28.63 -15.55 -2.66
CA GLY A 365 29.39 -16.69 -2.15
C GLY A 365 28.67 -18.03 -2.24
N PHE A 366 27.37 -18.06 -2.57
CA PHE A 366 26.58 -19.30 -2.51
C PHE A 366 26.79 -20.23 -3.70
N GLY A 367 27.45 -19.81 -4.78
CA GLY A 367 27.69 -20.65 -5.97
C GLY A 367 26.43 -21.01 -6.77
N ALA A 368 25.24 -20.60 -6.30
CA ALA A 368 23.98 -20.82 -6.98
C ALA A 368 23.80 -19.81 -8.12
N GLU A 369 23.86 -20.29 -9.36
CA GLU A 369 23.44 -19.54 -10.54
C GLU A 369 21.96 -19.81 -10.81
N LEU A 370 21.10 -18.81 -10.63
CA LEU A 370 19.72 -18.91 -11.04
C LEU A 370 19.67 -18.99 -12.57
N PRO A 371 19.06 -20.05 -13.16
CA PRO A 371 18.95 -20.17 -14.59
C PRO A 371 18.13 -19.00 -15.16
N THR A 372 18.66 -18.39 -16.20
CA THR A 372 17.98 -17.32 -16.92
C THR A 372 17.02 -17.91 -17.95
N PRO A 373 15.85 -17.29 -18.21
CA PRO A 373 14.90 -17.82 -19.17
C PRO A 373 15.52 -17.91 -20.57
N ALA A 374 15.51 -19.11 -21.17
CA ALA A 374 16.02 -19.33 -22.54
C ALA A 374 15.25 -18.52 -23.60
N GLU A 375 13.98 -18.19 -23.32
CA GLU A 375 13.19 -17.25 -24.11
C GLU A 375 12.52 -16.22 -23.19
N PRO A 376 13.09 -15.00 -23.08
CA PRO A 376 12.49 -13.93 -22.29
C PRO A 376 11.04 -13.64 -22.69
N SER A 377 10.70 -13.78 -23.97
CA SER A 377 9.33 -13.64 -24.50
C SER A 377 8.28 -14.52 -23.81
N MET A 378 8.66 -15.69 -23.27
CA MET A 378 7.74 -16.55 -22.52
C MET A 378 7.40 -16.01 -21.12
N VAL A 379 8.28 -15.17 -20.55
CA VAL A 379 8.06 -14.53 -19.24
C VAL A 379 7.22 -13.27 -19.39
N PHE A 380 7.43 -12.49 -20.46
CA PHE A 380 6.75 -11.21 -20.66
C PHE A 380 5.45 -11.33 -21.47
N GLY A 381 5.28 -12.37 -22.28
CA GLY A 381 4.12 -12.58 -23.16
C GLY A 381 4.27 -11.87 -24.52
N SER A 382 3.46 -12.29 -25.50
CA SER A 382 3.52 -11.78 -26.89
C SER A 382 3.01 -10.34 -27.05
N TYR A 383 2.09 -9.92 -26.18
CA TYR A 383 1.59 -8.54 -26.09
C TYR A 383 1.56 -8.13 -24.60
N PRO A 384 2.68 -7.60 -24.06
CA PRO A 384 2.89 -7.41 -22.63
C PRO A 384 2.18 -6.14 -22.09
N VAL A 385 0.94 -5.88 -22.51
CA VAL A 385 0.14 -4.74 -22.04
C VAL A 385 -0.19 -4.89 -20.55
N ASP A 386 -0.49 -6.10 -20.11
CA ASP A 386 -0.71 -6.41 -18.68
C ASP A 386 0.54 -6.18 -17.85
N THR A 387 1.66 -6.74 -18.30
CA THR A 387 2.96 -6.53 -17.67
C THR A 387 3.30 -5.04 -17.60
N PHE A 388 3.12 -4.29 -18.69
CA PHE A 388 3.32 -2.84 -18.71
C PHE A 388 2.49 -2.10 -17.66
N VAL A 389 1.18 -2.34 -17.60
CA VAL A 389 0.29 -1.64 -16.66
C VAL A 389 0.57 -2.06 -15.22
N MET A 390 0.86 -3.35 -14.98
CA MET A 390 1.26 -3.88 -13.69
C MET A 390 2.52 -3.18 -13.18
N LEU A 391 3.59 -3.14 -13.99
CA LEU A 391 4.87 -2.54 -13.61
C LEU A 391 4.73 -1.05 -13.32
N ALA A 392 4.04 -0.30 -14.20
CA ALA A 392 3.80 1.13 -13.99
C ALA A 392 3.01 1.41 -12.70
N ALA A 393 1.93 0.65 -12.45
CA ALA A 393 1.10 0.82 -11.27
C ALA A 393 1.84 0.44 -9.97
N ASN A 394 2.55 -0.68 -9.98
CA ASN A 394 3.30 -1.17 -8.82
C ASN A 394 4.43 -0.20 -8.44
N ASN A 395 5.26 0.21 -9.40
CA ASN A 395 6.39 1.10 -9.12
C ASN A 395 5.93 2.50 -8.70
N TRP A 396 4.79 2.96 -9.22
CA TRP A 396 4.19 4.21 -8.76
C TRP A 396 3.64 4.09 -7.33
N LEU A 397 3.00 2.97 -6.99
CA LEU A 397 2.52 2.72 -5.63
C LEU A 397 3.67 2.59 -4.63
N VAL A 398 4.75 1.89 -5.00
CA VAL A 398 5.99 1.83 -4.22
C VAL A 398 6.53 3.23 -3.99
N SER A 399 6.63 4.04 -5.04
CA SER A 399 7.06 5.45 -4.93
C SER A 399 6.14 6.28 -4.02
N ALA A 400 4.82 6.10 -4.11
CA ALA A 400 3.86 6.76 -3.26
C ALA A 400 4.01 6.37 -1.78
N THR A 401 4.17 5.06 -1.51
CA THR A 401 4.40 4.54 -0.15
C THR A 401 5.71 5.03 0.43
N ALA A 402 6.79 5.06 -0.35
CA ALA A 402 8.09 5.57 0.08
C ALA A 402 8.03 7.08 0.38
N ALA A 403 7.37 7.87 -0.47
CA ALA A 403 7.24 9.31 -0.29
C ALA A 403 6.36 9.66 0.93
N PHE A 404 5.14 9.13 1.01
CA PHE A 404 4.22 9.46 2.11
C PHE A 404 4.56 8.73 3.41
N GLY A 405 5.25 7.58 3.35
CA GLY A 405 5.78 6.88 4.52
C GLY A 405 6.76 7.73 5.35
N GLY A 406 7.31 8.79 4.74
CA GLY A 406 8.11 9.81 5.40
C GLY A 406 7.44 10.40 6.66
N VAL A 407 6.11 10.45 6.69
CA VAL A 407 5.33 10.95 7.85
C VAL A 407 5.65 10.18 9.13
N ALA A 408 5.95 8.87 9.03
CA ALA A 408 6.33 8.01 10.14
C ALA A 408 7.84 8.11 10.42
N LEU A 409 8.35 9.35 10.47
CA LEU A 409 9.76 9.70 10.69
C LEU A 409 10.74 9.07 9.67
N GLY A 410 10.25 8.72 8.48
CA GLY A 410 11.06 8.09 7.43
C GLY A 410 11.40 6.63 7.68
N VAL A 411 10.86 6.00 8.72
CA VAL A 411 11.12 4.58 9.03
C VAL A 411 10.66 3.66 7.88
N PRO A 412 9.39 3.68 7.42
CA PRO A 412 8.97 2.83 6.31
C PRO A 412 9.68 3.20 5.00
N THR A 413 10.02 4.47 4.78
CA THR A 413 10.83 4.91 3.64
C THR A 413 12.22 4.28 3.65
N GLY A 414 12.88 4.26 4.81
CA GLY A 414 14.19 3.64 4.98
C GLY A 414 14.14 2.13 4.77
N VAL A 415 13.12 1.46 5.33
CA VAL A 415 12.91 0.02 5.11
C VAL A 415 12.68 -0.29 3.63
N ASP A 416 11.97 0.56 2.89
CA ASP A 416 11.83 0.38 1.44
C ASP A 416 13.14 0.48 0.70
N MET A 417 13.96 1.49 1.00
CA MET A 417 15.27 1.65 0.35
C MET A 417 16.18 0.47 0.68
N LEU A 418 16.16 -0.01 1.93
CA LEU A 418 16.92 -1.18 2.36
C LEU A 418 16.45 -2.46 1.65
N LEU A 419 15.15 -2.72 1.63
CA LEU A 419 14.59 -3.94 1.03
C LEU A 419 14.84 -3.98 -0.48
N ASN A 420 14.50 -2.91 -1.20
CA ASN A 420 14.71 -2.86 -2.65
C ASN A 420 16.20 -2.91 -3.01
N GLY A 421 17.06 -2.24 -2.24
CA GLY A 421 18.50 -2.31 -2.41
C GLY A 421 19.03 -3.74 -2.23
N ALA A 422 18.69 -4.37 -1.10
CA ALA A 422 19.10 -5.74 -0.79
C ALA A 422 18.63 -6.75 -1.84
N LEU A 423 17.40 -6.62 -2.35
CA LEU A 423 16.87 -7.49 -3.41
C LEU A 423 17.65 -7.33 -4.72
N ILE A 424 17.87 -6.10 -5.18
CA ILE A 424 18.62 -5.83 -6.42
C ILE A 424 20.07 -6.33 -6.31
N GLY A 425 20.72 -6.06 -5.18
CA GLY A 425 22.08 -6.54 -4.92
C GLY A 425 22.18 -8.05 -4.81
N GLY A 426 21.24 -8.67 -4.08
CA GLY A 426 21.17 -10.12 -3.94
C GLY A 426 20.94 -10.83 -5.27
N LEU A 427 20.04 -10.28 -6.10
CA LEU A 427 19.76 -10.80 -7.44
C LEU A 427 21.00 -10.73 -8.34
N TYR A 428 21.77 -9.63 -8.27
CA TYR A 428 23.04 -9.51 -8.98
C TYR A 428 24.10 -10.52 -8.52
N GLY A 429 24.03 -10.99 -7.27
CA GLY A 429 24.97 -11.98 -6.74
C GLY A 429 24.67 -13.43 -7.15
N VAL A 430 23.47 -13.73 -7.65
CA VAL A 430 23.04 -15.10 -8.03
C VAL A 430 22.68 -15.24 -9.51
N ILE A 431 22.73 -14.18 -10.30
CA ILE A 431 22.48 -14.20 -11.75
C ILE A 431 23.78 -13.83 -12.47
N ASP A 432 24.05 -14.48 -13.62
CA ASP A 432 25.13 -14.07 -14.52
C ASP A 432 25.09 -12.56 -14.77
N SER A 433 26.25 -11.89 -14.67
CA SER A 433 26.33 -10.44 -14.73
C SER A 433 25.84 -9.87 -16.06
N THR A 434 26.06 -10.59 -17.17
CA THR A 434 25.60 -10.17 -18.50
C THR A 434 24.09 -10.27 -18.59
N ALA A 435 23.52 -11.39 -18.14
CA ALA A 435 22.08 -11.59 -18.11
C ALA A 435 21.36 -10.60 -17.20
N PHE A 436 21.90 -10.36 -16.00
CA PHE A 436 21.35 -9.37 -15.08
C PHE A 436 21.32 -7.98 -15.72
N LEU A 437 22.43 -7.54 -16.33
CA LEU A 437 22.49 -6.23 -16.98
C LEU A 437 21.55 -6.13 -18.17
N ALA A 438 21.43 -7.18 -18.98
CA ALA A 438 20.51 -7.20 -20.12
C ALA A 438 19.03 -7.13 -19.67
N LEU A 439 18.71 -7.75 -18.53
CA LEU A 439 17.38 -7.78 -17.95
C LEU A 439 17.05 -6.53 -17.12
N VAL A 440 18.01 -5.84 -16.52
CA VAL A 440 17.74 -4.74 -15.56
C VAL A 440 18.14 -3.37 -16.11
N ALA A 441 19.30 -3.24 -16.77
CA ALA A 441 19.83 -1.94 -17.14
C ALA A 441 18.92 -1.09 -18.07
N PRO A 442 18.21 -1.66 -19.08
CA PRO A 442 17.42 -0.86 -20.01
C PRO A 442 16.35 0.02 -19.35
N HIS A 443 15.61 -0.53 -18.38
CA HIS A 443 14.58 0.21 -17.64
C HIS A 443 15.10 0.73 -16.30
N GLY A 444 15.99 -0.01 -15.64
CA GLY A 444 16.54 0.32 -14.32
C GLY A 444 17.29 1.65 -14.27
N ILE A 445 17.87 2.10 -15.38
CA ILE A 445 18.50 3.43 -15.47
C ILE A 445 17.50 4.59 -15.29
N ILE A 446 16.20 4.35 -15.51
CA ILE A 446 15.13 5.32 -15.32
C ILE A 446 14.39 5.05 -14.02
N GLU A 447 14.09 3.79 -13.73
CA GLU A 447 13.32 3.38 -12.57
C GLU A 447 14.06 3.61 -11.25
N LEU A 448 15.34 3.23 -11.15
CA LEU A 448 16.09 3.37 -9.90
C LEU A 448 16.21 4.84 -9.47
N PRO A 449 16.56 5.80 -10.35
CA PRO A 449 16.48 7.21 -9.99
C PRO A 449 15.08 7.67 -9.55
N ALA A 450 14.01 7.17 -10.17
CA ALA A 450 12.64 7.49 -9.75
C ALA A 450 12.36 7.00 -8.32
N ILE A 451 12.78 5.78 -7.98
CA ILE A 451 12.69 5.20 -6.63
C ILE A 451 13.53 6.03 -5.64
N PHE A 452 14.76 6.42 -5.99
CA PHE A 452 15.60 7.24 -5.11
C PHE A 452 15.00 8.62 -4.86
N ILE A 453 14.36 9.22 -5.86
CA ILE A 453 13.67 10.50 -5.70
C ILE A 453 12.45 10.34 -4.78
N ALA A 454 11.67 9.26 -4.94
CA ALA A 454 10.55 8.97 -4.05
C ALA A 454 11.01 8.74 -2.60
N GLY A 455 12.08 7.97 -2.40
CA GLY A 455 12.72 7.77 -1.10
C GLY A 455 13.24 9.08 -0.50
N GLY A 456 13.91 9.91 -1.32
CA GLY A 456 14.39 11.21 -0.91
C GLY A 456 13.26 12.17 -0.52
N LEU A 457 12.15 12.13 -1.24
CA LEU A 457 10.94 12.87 -0.89
C LEU A 457 10.36 12.41 0.46
N GLY A 458 10.39 11.10 0.74
CA GLY A 458 10.02 10.56 2.05
C GLY A 458 10.93 11.05 3.17
N PHE A 459 12.25 11.05 3.00
CA PHE A 459 13.16 11.61 3.99
C PHE A 459 13.04 13.13 4.14
N HIS A 460 12.69 13.84 3.07
CA HIS A 460 12.37 15.26 3.14
C HIS A 460 11.12 15.51 4.00
N ILE A 461 10.05 14.73 3.78
CA ILE A 461 8.84 14.78 4.62
C ILE A 461 9.19 14.46 6.08
N ALA A 462 10.01 13.44 6.34
CA ALA A 462 10.45 13.07 7.67
C ALA A 462 11.20 14.22 8.38
N ALA A 463 12.10 14.90 7.68
CA ALA A 463 12.81 16.06 8.21
C ALA A 463 11.85 17.22 8.54
N VAL A 464 10.90 17.51 7.65
CA VAL A 464 9.88 18.54 7.91
C VAL A 464 8.98 18.15 9.08
N ALA A 465 8.57 16.88 9.19
CA ALA A 465 7.78 16.38 10.31
C ALA A 465 8.53 16.56 11.64
N LEU A 466 9.82 16.22 11.67
CA LEU A 466 10.68 16.42 12.84
C LEU A 466 10.80 17.90 13.21
N ASP A 467 10.96 18.79 12.22
CA ASP A 467 11.00 20.23 12.47
C ASP A 467 9.68 20.76 13.05
N VAL A 468 8.53 20.24 12.63
CA VAL A 468 7.23 20.62 13.21
C VAL A 468 7.12 20.14 14.64
N VAL A 469 7.44 18.88 14.91
CA VAL A 469 7.38 18.31 16.28
C VAL A 469 8.32 19.02 17.24
N THR A 470 9.47 19.50 16.75
CA THR A 470 10.45 20.25 17.55
C THR A 470 10.20 21.77 17.59
N GLY A 471 9.12 22.25 16.97
CA GLY A 471 8.76 23.68 16.94
C GLY A 471 9.62 24.55 16.02
N ARG A 472 10.47 23.95 15.18
CA ARG A 472 11.30 24.65 14.17
C ARG A 472 10.55 24.96 12.88
N ALA A 473 9.39 24.33 12.67
CA ALA A 473 8.54 24.54 11.51
C ALA A 473 7.05 24.66 11.90
N THR A 474 6.27 25.31 11.04
CA THR A 474 4.82 25.44 11.22
C THR A 474 4.08 24.31 10.49
N LEU A 475 2.84 24.06 10.91
CA LEU A 475 1.93 23.15 10.20
C LEU A 475 1.78 23.53 8.71
N SER A 476 1.81 24.82 8.38
CA SER A 476 1.76 25.30 6.98
C SER A 476 2.94 24.80 6.14
N ARG A 477 4.15 24.71 6.71
CA ARG A 477 5.31 24.12 6.01
C ARG A 477 5.08 22.64 5.73
N PHE A 478 4.47 21.92 6.66
CA PHE A 478 4.17 20.49 6.51
C PHE A 478 3.10 20.23 5.45
N VAL A 479 2.03 21.02 5.45
CA VAL A 479 1.02 21.01 4.38
C VAL A 479 1.68 21.26 3.02
N GLY A 480 2.60 22.22 2.95
CA GLY A 480 3.40 22.49 1.74
C GLY A 480 4.22 21.29 1.27
N ALA A 481 4.84 20.55 2.21
CA ALA A 481 5.61 19.34 1.90
C ALA A 481 4.72 18.23 1.30
N PHE A 482 3.50 18.02 1.79
CA PHE A 482 2.56 17.05 1.20
C PHE A 482 2.03 17.47 -0.17
N ARG A 483 1.77 18.77 -0.38
CA ARG A 483 1.41 19.31 -1.70
C ARG A 483 2.54 19.11 -2.70
N LEU A 484 3.79 19.37 -2.28
CA LEU A 484 4.97 19.10 -3.08
C LEU A 484 5.07 17.61 -3.40
N ALA A 485 4.91 16.74 -2.40
CA ALA A 485 5.01 15.30 -2.57
C ALA A 485 3.99 14.75 -3.58
N TYR A 486 2.74 15.19 -3.49
CA TYR A 486 1.72 14.84 -4.48
C TYR A 486 2.11 15.26 -5.90
N ARG A 487 2.56 16.51 -6.09
CA ARG A 487 2.99 16.99 -7.42
C ARG A 487 4.19 16.20 -7.94
N VAL A 488 5.19 15.94 -7.11
CA VAL A 488 6.36 15.14 -7.48
C VAL A 488 5.94 13.72 -7.88
N LEU A 489 4.99 13.09 -7.17
CA LEU A 489 4.45 11.77 -7.56
C LEU A 489 3.72 11.78 -8.91
N LEU A 490 3.03 12.87 -9.26
CA LEU A 490 2.45 13.00 -10.61
C LEU A 490 3.56 13.08 -11.67
N GLY A 491 4.69 13.74 -11.37
CA GLY A 491 5.87 13.74 -12.24
C GLY A 491 6.51 12.35 -12.35
N LEU A 492 6.66 11.66 -11.22
CA LEU A 492 7.19 10.29 -11.18
C LEU A 492 6.30 9.30 -11.93
N ALA A 493 4.98 9.47 -11.93
CA ALA A 493 4.08 8.65 -12.74
C ALA A 493 4.45 8.68 -14.23
N VAL A 494 4.79 9.86 -14.77
CA VAL A 494 5.22 9.99 -16.18
C VAL A 494 6.53 9.25 -16.41
N VAL A 495 7.50 9.39 -15.51
CA VAL A 495 8.82 8.74 -15.61
C VAL A 495 8.69 7.22 -15.53
N LEU A 496 7.89 6.72 -14.60
CA LEU A 496 7.69 5.29 -14.37
C LEU A 496 6.88 4.62 -15.47
N VAL A 497 5.94 5.33 -16.11
CA VAL A 497 5.28 4.84 -17.32
C VAL A 497 6.28 4.63 -18.45
N VAL A 498 7.26 5.53 -18.60
CA VAL A 498 8.33 5.35 -19.61
C VAL A 498 9.23 4.17 -19.24
N ALA A 499 9.62 4.02 -17.96
CA ALA A 499 10.40 2.87 -17.50
C ALA A 499 9.67 1.54 -17.74
N ALA A 500 8.39 1.44 -17.36
CA ALA A 500 7.57 0.25 -17.56
C ALA A 500 7.36 -0.08 -19.05
N LEU A 501 7.29 0.92 -19.93
CA LEU A 501 7.22 0.70 -21.37
C LEU A 501 8.52 0.05 -21.88
N ILE A 502 9.67 0.53 -21.40
CA ILE A 502 10.98 -0.06 -21.75
C ILE A 502 11.10 -1.47 -21.15
N GLU A 503 10.64 -1.68 -19.93
CA GLU A 503 10.67 -2.98 -19.26
C GLU A 503 9.81 -4.02 -19.96
N ALA A 504 8.54 -3.69 -20.25
CA ALA A 504 7.62 -4.64 -20.84
C ALA A 504 7.94 -4.96 -22.31
N PHE A 505 8.36 -3.97 -23.11
CA PHE A 505 8.47 -4.13 -24.56
C PHE A 505 9.91 -4.22 -25.08
N LEU A 506 10.85 -3.47 -24.51
CA LEU A 506 12.21 -3.35 -25.06
C LEU A 506 13.22 -4.26 -24.35
N THR A 507 13.11 -4.39 -23.03
CA THR A 507 14.02 -5.22 -22.22
C THR A 507 14.04 -6.69 -22.66
N PRO A 508 12.91 -7.35 -22.99
CA PRO A 508 12.94 -8.74 -23.44
C PRO A 508 13.64 -8.90 -24.79
N MET A 509 13.52 -7.91 -25.68
CA MET A 509 14.21 -7.89 -26.98
C MET A 509 15.72 -7.70 -26.83
N ILE A 510 16.14 -6.85 -25.89
CA ILE A 510 17.55 -6.65 -25.57
C ILE A 510 18.13 -7.93 -24.95
N ALA A 511 17.43 -8.51 -23.96
CA ALA A 511 17.85 -9.74 -23.31
C ALA A 511 18.02 -10.88 -24.33
N ALA A 512 17.04 -11.10 -25.22
CA ALA A 512 17.11 -12.13 -26.25
C ALA A 512 18.18 -11.89 -27.34
N ALA A 513 18.72 -10.67 -27.45
CA ALA A 513 19.79 -10.35 -28.39
C ALA A 513 21.19 -10.49 -27.77
N VAL A 514 21.28 -10.44 -26.43
CA VAL A 514 22.52 -10.49 -25.66
C VAL A 514 22.79 -11.90 -25.12
N LEU A 515 21.74 -12.60 -24.72
CA LEU A 515 21.73 -14.00 -24.25
C LEU A 515 21.48 -14.94 -25.42
#